data_AF-A0A545BK09-F1
#
_entry.id   AF-A0A545BK09-F1
#
_cell.length_a   1.000
_cell.length_b   1.000
_cell.length_c   1.000
_cell.angle_alpha   90.00
_cell.angle_beta   90.00
_cell.angle_gamma   90.00
#
_symmetry.space_group_name_H-M   'P 1'
#
loop_
_entity.id
_entity.type
_entity.pdbx_description
1 polymer ?
#
loop_
_entity_poly.entity_id
_entity_poly.type
_entity_poly.pdbx_seq_one_letter_code
_entity_poly.pdbx_strand_id
1 'polypeptide(L)'
;MSFQLEELLRGAGTLDGLVQQLVGIENEARQVQDGLEPFLYDSYETGCKALNAVAESRKEVGRVRQELVEVSASVRASHRDYVEGEAKNVLPLLPNLSEIKPAWPPTRDMSNYLASGLLPFWTTPGGVVHQILEVPRLSDMRPRPVSIEKMDESVEDMEPSMAESLRRLERLHARNDGEIEIICLDNNGSPSWMVLIPGTQPHSPSTNPFDTQGIGEALGYDSEEVVSAVGQALREAGAEAGDQVVAVGHSQGGLHAMNLSQNRAFLEEFDLKYVLTAGSPVGGITPEPGISSLHLEHTQDWVPGAEGRVNVDTKDRVTVTLTNEVKTPDGQDPGIGPGHSQENYAAGAALVTASHDESLAASTAAFVGVVGVGGVAKVTRFKLERAPLPVQPPSPHPPSPPTIQKTKQGAATR
;
A
#
# COMPACT_ATOMS: atom_id res chain seq x y z
N MET A 1 16.56 -15.26 9.32
CA MET A 1 17.45 -14.16 9.74
C MET A 1 16.77 -12.78 9.65
N SER A 2 15.60 -12.61 9.01
CA SER A 2 14.95 -11.29 8.90
C SER A 2 14.52 -10.68 10.25
N PHE A 3 14.07 -11.50 11.22
CA PHE A 3 13.69 -11.06 12.56
C PHE A 3 14.80 -10.25 13.28
N GLN A 4 16.05 -10.68 13.16
CA GLN A 4 17.18 -9.97 13.78
C GLN A 4 17.48 -8.64 13.08
N LEU A 5 17.14 -8.49 11.81
CA LEU A 5 17.43 -7.31 11.01
C LEU A 5 16.37 -6.22 11.18
N GLU A 6 15.09 -6.61 11.32
CA GLU A 6 13.99 -5.71 11.68
C GLU A 6 14.17 -5.13 13.09
N GLU A 7 14.60 -5.95 14.06
CA GLU A 7 14.96 -5.46 15.40
C GLU A 7 16.13 -4.47 15.35
N LEU A 8 17.12 -4.68 14.46
CA LEU A 8 18.23 -3.75 14.27
C LEU A 8 17.77 -2.43 13.64
N LEU A 9 16.85 -2.44 12.67
CA LEU A 9 16.26 -1.23 12.11
C LEU A 9 15.43 -0.46 13.14
N ARG A 10 14.66 -1.17 13.97
CA ARG A 10 13.92 -0.60 15.10
C ARG A 10 14.88 0.04 16.12
N GLY A 11 15.99 -0.64 16.39
CA GLY A 11 17.11 -0.11 17.16
C GLY A 11 17.67 1.18 16.55
N ALA A 12 17.90 1.22 15.24
CA ALA A 12 18.38 2.40 14.54
C ALA A 12 17.41 3.59 14.62
N GLY A 13 16.10 3.35 14.56
CA GLY A 13 15.10 4.40 14.80
C GLY A 13 15.10 4.92 16.25
N THR A 14 15.34 4.03 17.22
CA THR A 14 15.51 4.42 18.63
C THR A 14 16.77 5.27 18.83
N LEU A 15 17.85 4.98 18.11
CA LEU A 15 19.08 5.78 18.10
C LEU A 15 18.85 7.20 17.58
N ASP A 16 17.96 7.40 16.61
CA ASP A 16 17.63 8.75 16.13
C ASP A 16 16.97 9.61 17.23
N GLY A 17 16.11 9.00 18.05
CA GLY A 17 15.52 9.64 19.22
C GLY A 17 16.57 10.07 20.25
N LEU A 18 17.56 9.21 20.51
CA LEU A 18 18.69 9.53 21.38
C LEU A 18 19.59 10.62 20.80
N VAL A 19 19.82 10.61 19.48
CA VAL A 19 20.56 11.67 18.78
C VAL A 19 19.89 13.03 18.98
N GLN A 20 18.55 13.11 18.88
CA GLN A 20 17.81 14.35 19.13
C GLN A 20 17.94 14.83 20.58
N GLN A 21 17.90 13.91 21.55
CA GLN A 21 18.14 14.26 22.95
C GLN A 21 19.56 14.82 23.19
N LEU A 22 20.57 14.21 22.57
CA LEU A 22 21.97 14.68 22.65
C LEU A 22 22.14 16.07 22.01
N VAL A 23 21.45 16.35 20.89
CA VAL A 23 21.39 17.72 20.31
C VAL A 23 20.80 18.72 21.32
N GLY A 24 19.74 18.33 22.04
CA GLY A 24 19.17 19.14 23.12
C GLY A 24 20.19 19.46 24.21
N ILE A 25 20.91 18.44 24.69
CA ILE A 25 21.96 18.59 25.72
C ILE A 25 23.11 19.47 25.24
N GLU A 26 23.55 19.33 23.97
CA GLU A 26 24.59 20.20 23.40
C GLU A 26 24.17 21.67 23.37
N ASN A 27 22.89 21.94 23.08
CA ASN A 27 22.33 23.29 23.05
C ASN A 27 22.21 23.88 24.46
N GLU A 28 21.77 23.11 25.45
CA GLU A 28 21.74 23.54 26.85
C GLU A 28 23.16 23.81 27.38
N ALA A 29 24.12 22.94 27.09
CA ALA A 29 25.52 23.15 27.47
C ALA A 29 26.10 24.43 26.83
N ARG A 30 25.71 24.75 25.60
CA ARG A 30 26.06 26.03 24.96
C ARG A 30 25.42 27.21 25.69
N GLN A 31 24.13 27.15 26.03
CA GLN A 31 23.47 28.23 26.78
C GLN A 31 24.11 28.46 28.16
N VAL A 32 24.49 27.39 28.86
CA VAL A 32 25.23 27.49 30.13
C VAL A 32 26.60 28.13 29.90
N GLN A 33 27.31 27.77 28.83
CA GLN A 33 28.58 28.37 28.47
C GLN A 33 28.44 29.89 28.22
N ASP A 34 27.45 30.29 27.43
CA ASP A 34 27.16 31.70 27.12
C ASP A 34 26.77 32.47 28.39
N GLY A 35 26.02 31.85 29.31
CA GLY A 35 25.63 32.43 30.59
C GLY A 35 26.77 32.58 31.60
N LEU A 36 27.85 31.80 31.47
CA LEU A 36 29.05 31.89 32.30
C LEU A 36 30.04 32.97 31.81
N GLU A 37 29.94 33.40 30.55
CA GLU A 37 30.85 34.36 29.93
C GLU A 37 30.99 35.70 30.70
N PRO A 38 29.91 36.32 31.23
CA PRO A 38 30.02 37.57 31.97
C PRO A 38 30.79 37.46 33.29
N PHE A 39 30.82 36.27 33.90
CA PHE A 39 31.44 36.02 35.21
C PHE A 39 32.91 35.61 35.10
N LEU A 40 33.47 35.55 33.89
CA LEU A 40 34.87 35.18 33.64
C LEU A 40 35.87 36.07 34.38
N TYR A 41 35.52 37.33 34.62
CA TYR A 41 36.40 38.32 35.24
C TYR A 41 36.23 38.48 36.76
N ASP A 42 35.21 37.86 37.36
CA ASP A 42 34.94 37.94 38.80
C ASP A 42 35.90 37.03 39.61
N SER A 43 36.31 35.91 39.03
CA SER A 43 37.41 35.06 39.51
C SER A 43 37.95 34.27 38.33
N TYR A 44 39.03 34.79 37.73
CA TYR A 44 39.63 34.26 36.49
C TYR A 44 39.90 32.77 36.56
N GLU A 45 40.40 32.28 37.70
CA GLU A 45 40.78 30.87 37.85
C GLU A 45 39.57 29.92 37.90
N THR A 46 38.50 30.30 38.61
CA THR A 46 37.30 29.45 38.74
C THR A 46 36.36 29.60 37.54
N GLY A 47 36.23 30.80 36.99
CA GLY A 47 35.41 31.09 35.81
C GLY A 47 35.94 30.37 34.56
N CYS A 48 37.25 30.46 34.28
CA CYS A 48 37.84 29.75 33.15
C CYS A 48 37.78 28.22 33.31
N LYS A 49 37.94 27.68 34.53
CA LYS A 49 37.80 26.24 34.78
C LYS A 49 36.38 25.74 34.52
N ALA A 50 35.36 26.48 34.98
CA ALA A 50 33.96 26.12 34.75
C ALA A 50 33.59 26.19 33.26
N LEU A 51 33.97 27.26 32.56
CA LEU A 51 33.69 27.44 31.13
C LEU A 51 34.35 26.33 30.28
N ASN A 52 35.61 25.99 30.58
CA ASN A 52 36.32 24.92 29.89
C ASN A 52 35.72 23.54 30.17
N ALA A 53 35.28 23.27 31.41
CA ALA A 53 34.65 22.00 31.76
C ALA A 53 33.32 21.78 31.01
N VAL A 54 32.49 22.82 30.88
CA VAL A 54 31.23 22.76 30.10
C VAL A 54 31.53 22.62 28.61
N ALA A 55 32.54 23.32 28.09
CA ALA A 55 32.96 23.21 26.69
C ALA A 55 33.46 21.80 26.33
N GLU A 56 34.28 21.18 27.19
CA GLU A 56 34.77 19.81 26.98
C GLU A 56 33.61 18.81 27.09
N SER A 57 32.70 18.99 28.06
CA SER A 57 31.52 18.14 28.20
C SER A 57 30.64 18.19 26.96
N ARG A 58 30.39 19.38 26.39
CA ARG A 58 29.63 19.54 25.12
C ARG A 58 30.30 18.80 23.96
N LYS A 59 31.63 18.86 23.89
CA LYS A 59 32.41 18.21 22.83
C LYS A 59 32.34 16.69 22.93
N GLU A 60 32.42 16.14 24.14
CA GLU A 60 32.26 14.69 24.38
C GLU A 60 30.84 14.21 24.04
N VAL A 61 29.80 14.97 24.40
CA VAL A 61 28.41 14.69 23.99
C VAL A 61 28.27 14.70 22.47
N GLY A 62 28.87 15.69 21.78
CA GLY A 62 28.88 15.76 20.32
C GLY A 62 29.59 14.58 19.65
N ARG A 63 30.62 14.02 20.29
CA ARG A 63 31.31 12.81 19.82
C ARG A 63 30.40 11.59 19.91
N VAL A 64 29.75 11.37 21.05
CA VAL A 64 28.80 10.27 21.25
C VAL A 64 27.65 10.36 20.24
N ARG A 65 27.11 11.57 20.02
CA ARG A 65 26.07 11.80 19.01
C ARG A 65 26.54 11.37 17.61
N GLN A 66 27.77 11.74 17.23
CA GLN A 66 28.31 11.41 15.91
C GLN A 66 28.51 9.89 15.75
N GLU A 67 28.99 9.20 16.79
CA GLU A 67 29.10 7.73 16.78
C GLU A 67 27.73 7.05 16.62
N LEU A 68 26.68 7.55 17.29
CA LEU A 68 25.32 7.00 17.14
C LEU A 68 24.75 7.21 15.74
N VAL A 69 25.04 8.35 15.11
CA VAL A 69 24.67 8.62 13.70
C VAL A 69 25.38 7.65 12.75
N GLU A 70 26.66 7.38 12.97
CA GLU A 70 27.44 6.43 12.16
C GLU A 70 26.92 4.99 12.31
N VAL A 71 26.61 4.57 13.54
CA VAL A 71 26.01 3.25 13.81
C VAL A 71 24.65 3.11 13.14
N SER A 72 23.76 4.10 13.27
CA SER A 72 22.44 4.04 12.64
C SER A 72 22.53 4.05 11.11
N ALA A 73 23.48 4.81 10.53
CA ALA A 73 23.75 4.80 9.10
C ALA A 73 24.29 3.44 8.62
N SER A 74 25.19 2.82 9.39
CA SER A 74 25.78 1.51 9.08
C SER A 74 24.74 0.39 9.14
N VAL A 75 23.84 0.39 10.14
CA VAL A 75 22.72 -0.57 10.23
C VAL A 75 21.80 -0.46 9.02
N ARG A 76 21.44 0.76 8.62
CA ARG A 76 20.61 0.98 7.42
C ARG A 76 21.32 0.59 6.12
N ALA A 77 22.64 0.78 6.04
CA ALA A 77 23.44 0.31 4.91
C ALA A 77 23.47 -1.22 4.83
N SER A 78 23.73 -1.88 5.94
CA SER A 78 23.69 -3.35 6.04
C SER A 78 22.32 -3.92 5.66
N HIS A 79 21.22 -3.25 6.07
CA HIS A 79 19.88 -3.62 5.62
C HIS A 79 19.71 -3.49 4.11
N ARG A 80 20.19 -2.41 3.49
CA ARG A 80 20.15 -2.26 2.02
C ARG A 80 20.95 -3.36 1.33
N ASP A 81 22.14 -3.68 1.82
CA ASP A 81 22.99 -4.73 1.26
C ASP A 81 22.35 -6.12 1.42
N TYR A 82 21.65 -6.36 2.54
CA TYR A 82 20.86 -7.58 2.75
C TYR A 82 19.70 -7.68 1.78
N VAL A 83 18.91 -6.62 1.62
CA VAL A 83 17.80 -6.56 0.65
C VAL A 83 18.32 -6.74 -0.78
N GLU A 84 19.49 -6.18 -1.11
CA GLU A 84 20.16 -6.39 -2.39
C GLU A 84 20.61 -7.86 -2.57
N GLY A 85 21.11 -8.48 -1.50
CA GLY A 85 21.45 -9.90 -1.46
C GLY A 85 20.24 -10.80 -1.65
N GLU A 86 19.12 -10.50 -0.97
CA GLU A 86 17.87 -11.25 -1.16
C GLU A 86 17.28 -11.04 -2.54
N ALA A 87 17.28 -9.82 -3.09
CA ALA A 87 16.82 -9.57 -4.47
C ALA A 87 17.62 -10.40 -5.50
N LYS A 88 18.93 -10.57 -5.30
CA LYS A 88 19.78 -11.46 -6.10
C LYS A 88 19.46 -12.96 -5.88
N ASN A 89 19.01 -13.34 -4.69
CA ASN A 89 18.56 -14.69 -4.36
C ASN A 89 17.10 -14.99 -4.77
N VAL A 90 16.31 -13.97 -5.12
CA VAL A 90 14.97 -14.09 -5.72
C VAL A 90 15.05 -14.24 -7.24
N LEU A 91 16.11 -13.76 -7.89
CA LEU A 91 16.35 -13.93 -9.32
C LEU A 91 16.28 -15.40 -9.82
N PRO A 92 16.71 -16.44 -9.06
CA PRO A 92 16.51 -17.85 -9.40
C PRO A 92 15.07 -18.39 -9.22
N LEU A 93 14.18 -17.66 -8.54
CA LEU A 93 12.75 -17.99 -8.43
C LEU A 93 11.94 -17.51 -9.65
N LEU A 94 12.51 -16.62 -10.47
CA LEU A 94 11.93 -16.25 -11.75
C LEU A 94 12.27 -17.32 -12.80
N PRO A 95 11.29 -17.77 -13.61
CA PRO A 95 11.58 -18.73 -14.68
C PRO A 95 12.58 -18.14 -15.68
N ASN A 96 13.50 -18.97 -16.17
CA ASN A 96 14.41 -18.56 -17.24
C ASN A 96 13.62 -18.19 -18.50
N LEU A 97 14.14 -17.28 -19.34
CA LEU A 97 13.48 -16.87 -20.60
C LEU A 97 13.11 -18.07 -21.51
N SER A 98 13.86 -19.18 -21.42
CA SER A 98 13.60 -20.43 -22.14
C SER A 98 12.45 -21.27 -21.58
N GLU A 99 12.06 -21.05 -20.33
CA GLU A 99 10.97 -21.73 -19.63
C GLU A 99 9.64 -20.97 -19.76
N ILE A 100 9.69 -19.67 -20.08
CA ILE A 100 8.51 -18.83 -20.33
C ILE A 100 7.90 -19.21 -21.69
N LYS A 101 6.71 -19.82 -21.66
CA LYS A 101 5.95 -20.12 -22.88
C LYS A 101 5.33 -18.84 -23.43
N PRO A 102 5.49 -18.52 -24.73
CA PRO A 102 4.79 -17.40 -25.35
C PRO A 102 3.28 -17.68 -25.33
N ALA A 103 2.52 -16.80 -24.67
CA ALA A 103 1.07 -16.89 -24.56
C ALA A 103 0.43 -15.50 -24.70
N TRP A 104 -0.75 -15.43 -25.30
CA TRP A 104 -1.57 -14.21 -25.32
C TRP A 104 -2.96 -14.53 -24.74
N PRO A 105 -3.43 -13.78 -23.73
CA PRO A 105 -2.73 -12.73 -22.99
C PRO A 105 -1.52 -13.29 -22.22
N PRO A 106 -0.61 -12.43 -21.72
CA PRO A 106 0.54 -12.88 -20.95
C PRO A 106 0.18 -13.77 -19.77
N THR A 107 1.09 -14.67 -19.39
CA THR A 107 1.00 -15.35 -18.09
C THR A 107 1.48 -14.42 -16.97
N ARG A 108 1.16 -14.77 -15.72
CA ARG A 108 1.69 -14.09 -14.54
C ARG A 108 3.20 -13.91 -14.61
N ASP A 109 3.92 -15.00 -14.84
CA ASP A 109 5.38 -15.01 -14.81
C ASP A 109 5.99 -14.20 -15.96
N MET A 110 5.34 -14.20 -17.14
CA MET A 110 5.78 -13.37 -18.24
C MET A 110 5.56 -11.87 -17.95
N SER A 111 4.42 -11.50 -17.38
CA SER A 111 4.18 -10.11 -16.97
C SER A 111 5.13 -9.65 -15.89
N ASN A 112 5.41 -10.52 -14.92
CA ASN A 112 6.42 -10.26 -13.90
C ASN A 112 7.79 -10.01 -14.53
N TYR A 113 8.24 -10.91 -15.41
CA TYR A 113 9.52 -10.74 -16.13
C TYR A 113 9.57 -9.44 -16.94
N LEU A 114 8.50 -9.10 -17.67
CA LEU A 114 8.41 -7.88 -18.47
C LEU A 114 8.46 -6.62 -17.58
N ALA A 115 7.70 -6.60 -16.49
CA ALA A 115 7.67 -5.49 -15.56
C ALA A 115 9.02 -5.31 -14.83
N SER A 116 9.66 -6.39 -14.39
CA SER A 116 10.99 -6.35 -13.76
C SER A 116 12.09 -5.90 -14.74
N GLY A 117 11.97 -6.24 -16.03
CA GLY A 117 12.96 -5.90 -17.05
C GLY A 117 12.86 -4.47 -17.59
N LEU A 118 11.70 -3.82 -17.45
CA LEU A 118 11.44 -2.47 -17.98
C LEU A 118 11.75 -1.35 -16.99
N LEU A 119 11.85 -1.65 -15.70
CA LEU A 119 12.08 -0.66 -14.64
C LEU A 119 13.49 -0.78 -14.04
N PRO A 120 14.21 0.33 -13.81
CA PRO A 120 15.46 0.29 -13.04
C PRO A 120 15.22 -0.33 -11.66
N PHE A 121 16.13 -1.16 -11.17
CA PHE A 121 15.99 -1.92 -9.91
C PHE A 121 15.75 -1.05 -8.65
N TRP A 122 16.08 0.25 -8.69
CA TRP A 122 15.84 1.20 -7.60
C TRP A 122 14.44 1.85 -7.64
N THR A 123 13.64 1.55 -8.67
CA THR A 123 12.26 2.06 -8.81
C THR A 123 11.24 0.98 -8.45
N THR A 124 10.14 1.39 -7.85
CA THR A 124 8.93 0.57 -7.74
C THR A 124 7.95 1.01 -8.83
N PRO A 125 7.13 0.10 -9.39
CA PRO A 125 6.03 0.48 -10.29
C PRO A 125 5.16 1.60 -9.69
N GLY A 126 4.84 1.52 -8.39
CA GLY A 126 4.13 2.57 -7.66
C GLY A 126 4.83 3.94 -7.69
N GLY A 127 6.15 3.97 -7.43
CA GLY A 127 6.94 5.20 -7.51
C GLY A 127 7.00 5.80 -8.92
N VAL A 128 6.99 4.97 -9.97
CA VAL A 128 6.92 5.43 -11.36
C VAL A 128 5.53 5.97 -11.68
N VAL A 129 4.47 5.28 -11.25
CA VAL A 129 3.08 5.73 -11.40
C VAL A 129 2.89 7.09 -10.72
N HIS A 130 3.37 7.26 -9.49
CA HIS A 130 3.35 8.54 -8.77
C HIS A 130 4.02 9.65 -9.60
N GLN A 131 5.25 9.42 -10.08
CA GLN A 131 5.97 10.42 -10.88
C GLN A 131 5.25 10.78 -12.19
N ILE A 132 4.57 9.82 -12.83
CA ILE A 132 3.75 10.08 -14.02
C ILE A 132 2.54 10.94 -13.65
N LEU A 133 1.82 10.62 -12.58
CA LEU A 133 0.64 11.35 -12.13
C LEU A 133 0.95 12.77 -11.62
N GLU A 134 2.20 13.02 -11.23
CA GLU A 134 2.70 14.35 -10.87
C GLU A 134 2.96 15.28 -12.08
N VAL A 135 2.89 14.77 -13.32
CA VAL A 135 3.02 15.61 -14.53
C VAL A 135 1.84 16.59 -14.61
N PRO A 136 2.06 17.91 -14.82
CA PRO A 136 0.98 18.91 -14.79
C PRO A 136 -0.18 18.68 -15.77
N ARG A 137 0.03 17.90 -16.84
CA ARG A 137 -1.03 17.51 -17.80
C ARG A 137 -1.91 16.35 -17.33
N LEU A 138 -1.53 15.70 -16.23
CA LEU A 138 -2.24 14.57 -15.61
C LEU A 138 -2.75 14.94 -14.20
N SER A 139 -2.82 16.24 -13.87
CA SER A 139 -3.34 16.74 -12.59
C SER A 139 -4.74 16.23 -12.27
N ASP A 140 -5.54 15.96 -13.31
CA ASP A 140 -6.90 15.46 -13.19
C ASP A 140 -6.96 13.98 -12.75
N MET A 141 -5.83 13.25 -12.84
CA MET A 141 -5.68 11.86 -12.41
C MET A 141 -5.07 11.74 -11.00
N ARG A 142 -4.78 12.85 -10.33
CA ARG A 142 -4.35 12.82 -8.93
C ARG A 142 -5.50 12.36 -8.02
N PRO A 143 -5.19 11.77 -6.85
CA PRO A 143 -6.20 11.43 -5.87
C PRO A 143 -7.07 12.64 -5.53
N ARG A 144 -8.35 12.38 -5.31
CA ARG A 144 -9.36 13.37 -4.95
C ARG A 144 -10.13 12.82 -3.76
N PRO A 145 -10.65 13.69 -2.86
CA PRO A 145 -11.42 13.26 -1.70
C PRO A 145 -12.50 12.25 -2.06
N VAL A 146 -12.56 11.15 -1.31
CA VAL A 146 -13.59 10.12 -1.46
C VAL A 146 -14.56 10.23 -0.28
N SER A 147 -15.83 10.49 -0.57
CA SER A 147 -16.92 10.45 0.40
C SER A 147 -17.61 9.10 0.39
N ILE A 148 -18.35 8.78 1.47
CA ILE A 148 -19.17 7.57 1.55
C ILE A 148 -20.66 7.91 1.66
N GLU A 149 -21.50 7.04 1.12
CA GLU A 149 -22.95 7.02 1.32
C GLU A 149 -23.37 5.61 1.75
N LYS A 150 -24.04 5.48 2.90
CA LYS A 150 -24.62 4.21 3.34
C LYS A 150 -25.82 3.86 2.46
N MET A 151 -25.71 2.75 1.74
CA MET A 151 -26.73 2.30 0.78
C MET A 151 -27.82 1.48 1.45
N ASP A 152 -27.42 0.45 2.19
CA ASP A 152 -28.34 -0.38 2.95
C ASP A 152 -27.65 -1.12 4.10
N GLU A 153 -28.48 -1.77 4.90
CA GLU A 153 -28.05 -2.61 6.01
C GLU A 153 -29.00 -3.82 6.10
N SER A 154 -28.42 -5.00 6.20
CA SER A 154 -29.13 -6.26 6.37
C SER A 154 -28.54 -7.06 7.52
N VAL A 155 -29.35 -7.97 8.07
CA VAL A 155 -28.89 -8.98 9.02
C VAL A 155 -29.09 -10.32 8.35
N GLU A 156 -28.02 -11.10 8.25
CA GLU A 156 -27.97 -12.34 7.52
C GLU A 156 -27.30 -13.41 8.39
N ASP A 157 -27.74 -14.66 8.27
CA ASP A 157 -27.00 -15.79 8.82
C ASP A 157 -25.95 -16.22 7.79
N MET A 158 -24.67 -16.22 8.17
CA MET A 158 -23.58 -16.53 7.25
C MET A 158 -22.48 -17.38 7.88
N GLU A 159 -21.88 -18.22 7.05
CA GLU A 159 -20.65 -18.95 7.36
C GLU A 159 -19.48 -18.24 6.64
N PRO A 160 -18.71 -17.39 7.34
CA PRO A 160 -17.62 -16.66 6.71
C PRO A 160 -16.52 -17.64 6.31
N SER A 161 -16.12 -17.59 5.05
CA SER A 161 -15.00 -18.36 4.51
C SER A 161 -14.30 -17.54 3.44
N MET A 162 -13.01 -17.79 3.21
CA MET A 162 -12.25 -17.10 2.16
C MET A 162 -12.94 -17.20 0.79
N ALA A 163 -13.47 -18.39 0.47
CA ALA A 163 -14.21 -18.62 -0.78
C ALA A 163 -15.49 -17.78 -0.86
N GLU A 164 -16.28 -17.74 0.22
CA GLU A 164 -17.52 -16.96 0.23
C GLU A 164 -17.24 -15.46 0.18
N SER A 165 -16.22 -14.96 0.87
CA SER A 165 -15.79 -13.56 0.78
C SER A 165 -15.46 -13.16 -0.66
N LEU A 166 -14.78 -14.03 -1.43
CA LEU A 166 -14.46 -13.78 -2.84
C LEU A 166 -15.69 -13.84 -3.75
N ARG A 167 -16.65 -14.74 -3.50
CA ARG A 167 -17.94 -14.75 -4.23
C ARG A 167 -18.81 -13.54 -3.92
N ARG A 168 -18.77 -13.06 -2.67
CA ARG A 168 -19.47 -11.85 -2.25
C ARG A 168 -18.86 -10.61 -2.92
N LEU A 169 -17.54 -10.56 -3.05
CA LEU A 169 -16.84 -9.56 -3.86
C LEU A 169 -17.26 -9.57 -5.32
N GLU A 170 -17.56 -10.72 -5.92
CA GLU A 170 -18.08 -10.80 -7.29
C GLU A 170 -19.46 -10.17 -7.43
N ARG A 171 -20.37 -10.47 -6.51
CA ARG A 171 -21.70 -9.85 -6.47
C ARG A 171 -21.62 -8.34 -6.28
N LEU A 172 -20.69 -7.88 -5.45
CA LEU A 172 -20.43 -6.46 -5.21
C LEU A 172 -19.84 -5.78 -6.46
N HIS A 173 -18.84 -6.42 -7.08
CA HIS A 173 -18.20 -5.93 -8.29
C HIS A 173 -19.19 -5.77 -9.44
N ALA A 174 -20.11 -6.73 -9.64
CA ALA A 174 -21.12 -6.73 -10.69
C ALA A 174 -22.08 -5.54 -10.64
N ARG A 175 -22.18 -4.84 -9.51
CA ARG A 175 -22.98 -3.61 -9.39
C ARG A 175 -22.35 -2.42 -10.11
N ASN A 176 -21.01 -2.41 -10.20
CA ASN A 176 -20.26 -1.45 -11.00
C ASN A 176 -20.54 0.03 -10.64
N ASP A 177 -20.71 0.32 -9.33
CA ASP A 177 -21.11 1.64 -8.82
C ASP A 177 -20.28 2.11 -7.61
N GLY A 178 -19.06 1.60 -7.43
CA GLY A 178 -18.15 2.09 -6.39
C GLY A 178 -18.47 1.63 -4.97
N GLU A 179 -19.20 0.53 -4.82
CA GLU A 179 -19.63 0.04 -3.50
C GLU A 179 -18.59 -0.86 -2.82
N ILE A 180 -18.39 -0.65 -1.51
CA ILE A 180 -17.73 -1.58 -0.59
C ILE A 180 -18.76 -2.21 0.34
N GLU A 181 -18.34 -3.26 1.04
CA GLU A 181 -19.16 -3.86 2.08
C GLU A 181 -18.40 -4.02 3.40
N ILE A 182 -19.09 -3.69 4.49
CA ILE A 182 -18.62 -3.86 5.85
C ILE A 182 -19.51 -4.89 6.53
N ILE A 183 -18.91 -5.97 7.02
CA ILE A 183 -19.60 -7.06 7.70
C ILE A 183 -19.17 -7.09 9.15
N CYS A 184 -20.11 -6.93 10.06
CA CYS A 184 -19.93 -7.16 11.49
C CYS A 184 -20.26 -8.61 11.81
N LEU A 185 -19.31 -9.32 12.39
CA LEU A 185 -19.37 -10.73 12.74
C LEU A 185 -19.24 -10.87 14.26
N ASP A 186 -20.00 -11.79 14.86
CA ASP A 186 -19.78 -12.19 16.25
C ASP A 186 -18.63 -13.19 16.33
N ASN A 187 -17.57 -12.81 17.05
CA ASN A 187 -16.45 -13.69 17.36
C ASN A 187 -16.42 -13.95 18.87
N ASN A 188 -17.14 -15.00 19.29
CA ASN A 188 -17.21 -15.44 20.69
C ASN A 188 -17.65 -14.32 21.66
N GLY A 189 -18.63 -13.50 21.27
CA GLY A 189 -19.14 -12.39 22.08
C GLY A 189 -18.37 -11.08 21.95
N SER A 190 -17.41 -10.99 21.03
CA SER A 190 -16.73 -9.75 20.65
C SER A 190 -16.95 -9.47 19.15
N PRO A 191 -17.25 -8.22 18.75
CA PRO A 191 -17.41 -7.90 17.33
C PRO A 191 -16.08 -8.01 16.61
N SER A 192 -16.13 -8.52 15.39
CA SER A 192 -15.04 -8.47 14.42
C SER A 192 -15.59 -7.97 13.09
N TRP A 193 -14.73 -7.38 12.26
CA TRP A 193 -15.15 -6.70 11.06
C TRP A 193 -14.44 -7.25 9.84
N MET A 194 -15.19 -7.42 8.76
CA MET A 194 -14.64 -7.75 7.45
C MET A 194 -14.98 -6.63 6.47
N VAL A 195 -13.96 -6.15 5.76
CA VAL A 195 -14.08 -5.17 4.69
C VAL A 195 -13.90 -5.87 3.34
N LEU A 196 -14.89 -5.78 2.47
CA LEU A 196 -14.82 -6.29 1.10
C LEU A 196 -14.64 -5.13 0.12
N ILE A 197 -13.53 -5.11 -0.61
CA ILE A 197 -13.18 -4.08 -1.61
C ILE A 197 -13.16 -4.69 -3.02
N PRO A 198 -14.06 -4.28 -3.94
CA PRO A 198 -14.15 -4.88 -5.27
C PRO A 198 -12.95 -4.52 -6.16
N GLY A 199 -12.81 -5.28 -7.26
CA GLY A 199 -11.86 -4.96 -8.32
C GLY A 199 -12.33 -3.84 -9.24
N THR A 200 -11.48 -3.50 -10.21
CA THR A 200 -11.70 -2.38 -11.15
C THR A 200 -13.02 -2.48 -11.89
N GLN A 201 -13.78 -1.39 -11.86
CA GLN A 201 -15.10 -1.20 -12.46
C GLN A 201 -14.99 -0.24 -13.67
N PRO A 202 -14.54 -0.70 -14.85
CA PRO A 202 -14.17 0.18 -15.96
C PRO A 202 -15.37 0.87 -16.65
N HIS A 203 -16.59 0.39 -16.43
CA HIS A 203 -17.80 0.92 -17.05
C HIS A 203 -18.61 1.82 -16.09
N SER A 204 -17.98 2.37 -15.05
CA SER A 204 -18.62 3.23 -14.06
C SER A 204 -18.38 4.72 -14.32
N PRO A 205 -19.11 5.62 -13.63
CA PRO A 205 -18.76 7.05 -13.62
C PRO A 205 -17.33 7.30 -13.13
N SER A 206 -16.71 8.41 -13.53
CA SER A 206 -15.36 8.81 -13.10
C SER A 206 -15.28 9.29 -11.63
N THR A 207 -16.44 9.39 -10.98
CA THR A 207 -16.59 9.58 -9.53
C THR A 207 -16.49 8.26 -8.78
N ASN A 208 -16.51 7.10 -9.44
CA ASN A 208 -16.22 5.83 -8.77
C ASN A 208 -14.71 5.75 -8.49
N PRO A 209 -14.27 5.58 -7.23
CA PRO A 209 -12.85 5.42 -6.94
C PRO A 209 -12.26 4.13 -7.50
N PHE A 210 -13.06 3.09 -7.73
CA PHE A 210 -12.64 1.81 -8.29
C PHE A 210 -12.69 1.78 -9.83
N ASP A 211 -12.77 2.94 -10.48
CA ASP A 211 -12.56 3.04 -11.92
C ASP A 211 -11.09 2.76 -12.30
N THR A 212 -10.77 2.79 -13.60
CA THR A 212 -9.39 2.58 -14.07
C THR A 212 -8.41 3.62 -13.50
N GLN A 213 -8.86 4.84 -13.17
CA GLN A 213 -8.00 5.86 -12.56
C GLN A 213 -7.62 5.51 -11.12
N GLY A 214 -8.50 4.82 -10.39
CA GLY A 214 -8.22 4.31 -9.05
C GLY A 214 -7.00 3.41 -8.95
N ILE A 215 -6.57 2.78 -10.05
CA ILE A 215 -5.35 1.95 -10.05
C ILE A 215 -4.13 2.85 -9.78
N GLY A 216 -4.15 4.07 -10.34
CA GLY A 216 -3.11 5.07 -10.14
C GLY A 216 -3.03 5.56 -8.70
N GLU A 217 -4.17 5.77 -8.06
CA GLU A 217 -4.25 6.10 -6.63
C GLU A 217 -3.73 4.95 -5.76
N ALA A 218 -4.13 3.71 -6.06
CA ALA A 218 -3.75 2.54 -5.29
C ALA A 218 -2.24 2.24 -5.38
N LEU A 219 -1.62 2.43 -6.54
CA LEU A 219 -0.18 2.19 -6.75
C LEU A 219 0.70 3.39 -6.39
N GLY A 220 0.24 4.60 -6.70
CA GLY A 220 1.08 5.80 -6.65
C GLY A 220 0.88 6.68 -5.42
N TYR A 221 -0.19 6.48 -4.67
CA TYR A 221 -0.57 7.34 -3.54
C TYR A 221 -1.11 6.52 -2.36
N ASP A 222 -0.69 5.25 -2.25
CA ASP A 222 -0.96 4.37 -1.11
C ASP A 222 -2.43 4.35 -0.67
N SER A 223 -3.35 4.57 -1.62
CA SER A 223 -4.80 4.62 -1.38
C SER A 223 -5.25 5.63 -0.32
N GLU A 224 -4.56 6.77 -0.13
CA GLU A 224 -4.86 7.72 0.96
C GLU A 224 -6.36 8.06 1.10
N GLU A 225 -7.06 8.30 -0.01
CA GLU A 225 -8.48 8.69 0.01
C GLU A 225 -9.42 7.49 0.21
N VAL A 226 -9.16 6.37 -0.47
CA VAL A 226 -9.93 5.12 -0.25
C VAL A 226 -9.75 4.58 1.17
N VAL A 227 -8.55 4.64 1.75
CA VAL A 227 -8.28 4.20 3.13
C VAL A 227 -9.06 5.06 4.13
N SER A 228 -9.07 6.38 3.94
CA SER A 228 -9.87 7.30 4.76
C SER A 228 -11.36 6.96 4.68
N ALA A 229 -11.87 6.71 3.48
CA ALA A 229 -13.27 6.35 3.25
C ALA A 229 -13.63 4.98 3.87
N VAL A 230 -12.76 3.98 3.78
CA VAL A 230 -12.95 2.67 4.43
C VAL A 230 -13.00 2.81 5.96
N GLY A 231 -12.08 3.60 6.55
CA GLY A 231 -12.12 3.89 7.99
C GLY A 231 -13.42 4.57 8.41
N GLN A 232 -13.94 5.51 7.60
CA GLN A 232 -15.23 6.14 7.85
C GLN A 232 -16.38 5.14 7.75
N ALA A 233 -16.37 4.25 6.76
CA ALA A 233 -17.41 3.23 6.57
C ALA A 233 -17.45 2.24 7.75
N LEU A 234 -16.29 1.83 8.27
CA LEU A 234 -16.18 1.01 9.48
C LEU A 234 -16.83 1.71 10.68
N ARG A 235 -16.49 2.99 10.94
CA ARG A 235 -17.12 3.77 12.01
C ARG A 235 -18.63 3.89 11.84
N GLU A 236 -19.12 4.18 10.63
CA GLU A 236 -20.56 4.31 10.36
C GLU A 236 -21.31 2.97 10.43
N ALA A 237 -20.63 1.85 10.18
CA ALA A 237 -21.15 0.51 10.41
C ALA A 237 -21.19 0.14 11.91
N GLY A 238 -20.42 0.85 12.74
CA GLY A 238 -20.38 0.73 14.19
C GLY A 238 -19.11 0.11 14.77
N ALA A 239 -18.02 0.03 13.99
CA ALA A 239 -16.73 -0.42 14.49
C ALA A 239 -16.14 0.61 15.46
N GLU A 240 -15.57 0.10 16.55
CA GLU A 240 -14.90 0.92 17.56
C GLU A 240 -13.37 0.81 17.42
N ALA A 241 -12.66 1.74 18.05
CA ALA A 241 -11.21 1.74 18.03
C ALA A 241 -10.66 0.48 18.73
N GLY A 242 -9.70 -0.19 18.08
CA GLY A 242 -9.12 -1.45 18.54
C GLY A 242 -9.91 -2.70 18.12
N ASP A 243 -11.05 -2.56 17.45
CA ASP A 243 -11.77 -3.71 16.91
C ASP A 243 -10.93 -4.42 15.84
N GLN A 244 -11.05 -5.75 15.80
CA GLN A 244 -10.33 -6.57 14.83
C GLN A 244 -10.93 -6.46 13.44
N VAL A 245 -10.06 -6.28 12.44
CA VAL A 245 -10.47 -6.15 11.04
C VAL A 245 -9.78 -7.21 10.16
N VAL A 246 -10.54 -7.73 9.20
CA VAL A 246 -10.03 -8.46 8.03
C VAL A 246 -10.34 -7.66 6.77
N ALA A 247 -9.36 -7.48 5.89
CA ALA A 247 -9.57 -6.87 4.59
C ALA A 247 -9.51 -7.94 3.49
N VAL A 248 -10.50 -7.95 2.59
CA VAL A 248 -10.53 -8.84 1.43
C VAL A 248 -10.67 -8.02 0.17
N GLY A 249 -9.79 -8.25 -0.80
CA GLY A 249 -9.79 -7.50 -2.05
C GLY A 249 -9.51 -8.37 -3.27
N HIS A 250 -10.09 -8.00 -4.40
CA HIS A 250 -9.82 -8.62 -5.70
C HIS A 250 -9.20 -7.61 -6.66
N SER A 251 -8.18 -7.99 -7.42
CA SER A 251 -7.55 -7.13 -8.42
C SER A 251 -7.10 -5.79 -7.78
N GLN A 252 -7.52 -4.64 -8.31
CA GLN A 252 -7.33 -3.31 -7.70
C GLN A 252 -7.80 -3.23 -6.24
N GLY A 253 -8.92 -3.86 -5.87
CA GLY A 253 -9.40 -3.86 -4.48
C GLY A 253 -8.41 -4.50 -3.51
N GLY A 254 -7.59 -5.45 -3.98
CA GLY A 254 -6.52 -6.02 -3.17
C GLY A 254 -5.32 -5.09 -2.97
N LEU A 255 -5.05 -4.16 -3.90
CA LEU A 255 -4.08 -3.08 -3.64
C LEU A 255 -4.57 -2.19 -2.49
N HIS A 256 -5.83 -1.73 -2.57
CA HIS A 256 -6.43 -0.93 -1.50
C HIS A 256 -6.43 -1.69 -0.16
N ALA A 257 -6.79 -2.98 -0.16
CA ALA A 257 -6.77 -3.82 1.03
C ALA A 257 -5.37 -3.96 1.63
N MET A 258 -4.33 -4.13 0.79
CA MET A 258 -2.95 -4.18 1.25
C MET A 258 -2.43 -2.82 1.73
N ASN A 259 -2.88 -1.72 1.13
CA ASN A 259 -2.52 -0.38 1.59
C ASN A 259 -3.10 -0.03 2.96
N LEU A 260 -4.26 -0.60 3.35
CA LEU A 260 -4.73 -0.52 4.75
C LEU A 260 -3.69 -1.05 5.73
N SER A 261 -2.93 -2.08 5.35
CA SER A 261 -1.91 -2.72 6.18
C SER A 261 -0.60 -1.94 6.32
N GLN A 262 -0.45 -0.81 5.62
CA GLN A 262 0.67 0.12 5.77
C GLN A 262 0.23 1.50 6.27
N ASN A 263 -1.09 1.78 6.28
CA ASN A 263 -1.59 3.08 6.67
C ASN A 263 -1.60 3.24 8.18
N ARG A 264 -0.68 4.06 8.69
CA ARG A 264 -0.52 4.30 10.13
C ARG A 264 -1.79 4.82 10.82
N ALA A 265 -2.53 5.74 10.20
CA ALA A 265 -3.74 6.29 10.81
C ALA A 265 -4.84 5.23 10.94
N PHE A 266 -4.99 4.38 9.92
CA PHE A 266 -5.90 3.25 9.96
C PHE A 266 -5.51 2.24 11.05
N LEU A 267 -4.23 1.88 11.14
CA LEU A 267 -3.72 0.91 12.12
C LEU A 267 -3.63 1.44 13.55
N GLU A 268 -3.59 2.76 13.75
CA GLU A 268 -3.74 3.37 15.07
C GLU A 268 -5.19 3.29 15.58
N GLU A 269 -6.16 3.23 14.67
CA GLU A 269 -7.59 3.17 14.99
C GLU A 269 -8.12 1.74 15.05
N PHE A 270 -7.79 0.89 14.07
CA PHE A 270 -8.31 -0.47 13.94
C PHE A 270 -7.21 -1.53 14.00
N ASP A 271 -7.55 -2.70 14.54
CA ASP A 271 -6.61 -3.82 14.66
C ASP A 271 -6.71 -4.75 13.44
N LEU A 272 -6.12 -4.32 12.31
CA LEU A 272 -6.09 -5.14 11.09
C LEU A 272 -5.27 -6.40 11.33
N LYS A 273 -5.92 -7.56 11.29
CA LYS A 273 -5.28 -8.87 11.56
C LYS A 273 -4.90 -9.64 10.32
N TYR A 274 -5.70 -9.49 9.26
CA TYR A 274 -5.59 -10.36 8.11
C TYR A 274 -5.96 -9.66 6.81
N VAL A 275 -5.18 -9.90 5.74
CA VAL A 275 -5.50 -9.45 4.38
C VAL A 275 -5.58 -10.64 3.42
N LEU A 276 -6.73 -10.83 2.77
CA LEU A 276 -6.90 -11.81 1.69
C LEU A 276 -6.96 -11.07 0.35
N THR A 277 -6.09 -11.41 -0.59
CA THR A 277 -6.15 -10.86 -1.95
C THR A 277 -6.29 -11.94 -3.01
N ALA A 278 -7.03 -11.66 -4.07
CA ALA A 278 -7.15 -12.53 -5.24
C ALA A 278 -6.85 -11.77 -6.53
N GLY A 279 -5.90 -12.29 -7.32
CA GLY A 279 -5.53 -11.70 -8.61
C GLY A 279 -4.95 -10.29 -8.50
N SER A 280 -4.36 -9.93 -7.36
CA SER A 280 -3.94 -8.55 -7.08
C SER A 280 -2.44 -8.33 -7.29
N PRO A 281 -2.03 -7.19 -7.87
CA PRO A 281 -0.62 -6.86 -8.09
C PRO A 281 0.00 -6.27 -6.81
N VAL A 282 0.27 -7.09 -5.79
CA VAL A 282 0.65 -6.62 -4.43
C VAL A 282 2.08 -6.97 -4.02
N GLY A 283 2.90 -7.46 -4.96
CA GLY A 283 4.29 -7.88 -4.70
C GLY A 283 5.20 -6.77 -4.17
N GLY A 284 4.84 -5.50 -4.37
CA GLY A 284 5.53 -4.34 -3.83
C GLY A 284 5.11 -3.94 -2.41
N ILE A 285 4.04 -4.50 -1.86
CA ILE A 285 3.44 -4.06 -0.60
C ILE A 285 3.77 -5.08 0.51
N THR A 286 4.33 -4.58 1.62
CA THR A 286 4.66 -5.41 2.79
C THR A 286 3.85 -4.91 3.98
N PRO A 287 2.96 -5.73 4.56
CA PRO A 287 2.17 -5.34 5.73
C PRO A 287 3.05 -4.93 6.92
N GLU A 288 2.55 -4.03 7.76
CA GLU A 288 3.15 -3.78 9.07
C GLU A 288 3.18 -5.06 9.93
N PRO A 289 4.11 -5.18 10.89
CA PRO A 289 4.27 -6.40 11.69
C PRO A 289 3.00 -6.79 12.44
N GLY A 290 2.70 -8.09 12.46
CA GLY A 290 1.55 -8.65 13.17
C GLY A 290 0.28 -8.77 12.32
N ILE A 291 0.36 -8.41 11.03
CA ILE A 291 -0.72 -8.55 10.05
C ILE A 291 -0.38 -9.75 9.15
N SER A 292 -1.24 -10.75 9.13
CA SER A 292 -1.09 -11.90 8.22
C SER A 292 -1.71 -11.60 6.85
N SER A 293 -1.17 -12.19 5.78
CA SER A 293 -1.76 -12.10 4.45
C SER A 293 -1.73 -13.42 3.68
N LEU A 294 -2.75 -13.62 2.85
CA LEU A 294 -2.77 -14.70 1.85
C LEU A 294 -3.10 -14.11 0.48
N HIS A 295 -2.26 -14.43 -0.50
CA HIS A 295 -2.38 -13.97 -1.87
C HIS A 295 -2.69 -15.14 -2.80
N LEU A 296 -3.88 -15.14 -3.38
CA LEU A 296 -4.26 -16.08 -4.44
C LEU A 296 -3.87 -15.48 -5.80
N GLU A 297 -3.05 -16.21 -6.54
CA GLU A 297 -2.59 -15.85 -7.87
C GLU A 297 -2.86 -16.99 -8.84
N HIS A 298 -2.99 -16.69 -10.13
CA HIS A 298 -3.19 -17.70 -11.16
C HIS A 298 -2.15 -17.58 -12.27
N THR A 299 -1.60 -18.71 -12.75
CA THR A 299 -0.56 -18.68 -13.80
C THR A 299 -1.02 -18.05 -15.11
N GLN A 300 -2.29 -18.25 -15.48
CA GLN A 300 -2.97 -17.62 -16.63
C GLN A 300 -3.67 -16.28 -16.30
N ASP A 301 -3.27 -15.60 -15.22
CA ASP A 301 -3.67 -14.24 -14.87
C ASP A 301 -2.41 -13.36 -14.85
N TRP A 302 -2.36 -12.32 -15.67
CA TRP A 302 -1.17 -11.49 -15.75
C TRP A 302 -1.08 -10.41 -14.69
N VAL A 303 -2.21 -10.10 -14.04
CA VAL A 303 -2.32 -8.97 -13.11
C VAL A 303 -1.38 -9.10 -11.92
N PRO A 304 -1.29 -10.24 -11.19
CA PRO A 304 -0.38 -10.33 -10.04
C PRO A 304 1.08 -10.03 -10.38
N GLY A 305 1.51 -10.34 -11.61
CA GLY A 305 2.86 -10.05 -12.10
C GLY A 305 3.07 -8.60 -12.57
N ALA A 306 2.05 -7.75 -12.60
CA ALA A 306 2.15 -6.41 -13.20
C ALA A 306 3.16 -5.48 -12.50
N GLU A 307 3.49 -5.76 -11.23
CA GLU A 307 4.50 -4.99 -10.50
C GLU A 307 5.95 -5.43 -10.73
N GLY A 308 6.18 -6.55 -11.42
CA GLY A 308 7.54 -7.06 -11.58
C GLY A 308 8.16 -7.48 -10.24
N ARG A 309 7.32 -7.75 -9.23
CA ARG A 309 7.70 -8.22 -7.90
C ARG A 309 6.86 -9.44 -7.57
N VAL A 310 7.53 -10.48 -7.10
CA VAL A 310 6.87 -11.70 -6.62
C VAL A 310 6.40 -11.52 -5.18
N ASN A 311 5.25 -12.09 -4.85
CA ASN A 311 4.82 -12.25 -3.45
C ASN A 311 5.63 -13.39 -2.81
N VAL A 312 6.80 -13.08 -2.25
CA VAL A 312 7.66 -14.08 -1.59
C VAL A 312 7.01 -14.51 -0.27
N ASP A 313 6.88 -15.81 -0.03
CA ASP A 313 6.39 -16.33 1.24
C ASP A 313 7.25 -15.85 2.42
N THR A 314 6.58 -15.46 3.50
CA THR A 314 7.20 -15.13 4.79
C THR A 314 6.44 -15.86 5.90
N LYS A 315 6.82 -15.66 7.17
CA LYS A 315 6.06 -16.24 8.29
C LYS A 315 4.61 -15.73 8.36
N ASP A 316 4.38 -14.50 7.90
CA ASP A 316 3.07 -13.83 7.98
C ASP A 316 2.45 -13.64 6.58
N ARG A 317 3.10 -14.07 5.50
CA ARG A 317 2.61 -13.93 4.12
C ARG A 317 2.65 -15.28 3.40
N VAL A 318 1.52 -15.71 2.87
CA VAL A 318 1.38 -16.96 2.11
C VAL A 318 0.90 -16.65 0.69
N THR A 319 1.58 -17.20 -0.32
CA THR A 319 1.21 -17.02 -1.73
C THR A 319 0.81 -18.35 -2.35
N VAL A 320 -0.41 -18.42 -2.84
CA VAL A 320 -0.99 -19.62 -3.46
C VAL A 320 -1.10 -19.40 -4.95
N THR A 321 -0.36 -20.19 -5.72
CA THR A 321 -0.42 -20.15 -7.19
C THR A 321 -1.33 -21.25 -7.72
N LEU A 322 -2.46 -20.86 -8.29
CA LEU A 322 -3.39 -21.72 -9.01
C LEU A 322 -2.83 -22.06 -10.40
N THR A 323 -2.83 -23.36 -10.72
CA THR A 323 -2.21 -23.93 -11.93
C THR A 323 -3.20 -24.71 -12.79
N ASN A 324 -4.48 -24.74 -12.41
CA ASN A 324 -5.52 -25.35 -13.22
C ASN A 324 -5.63 -24.65 -14.57
N GLU A 325 -5.87 -25.42 -15.62
CA GLU A 325 -6.07 -24.86 -16.96
C GLU A 325 -7.46 -24.23 -17.05
N VAL A 326 -7.52 -22.93 -17.33
CA VAL A 326 -8.74 -22.17 -17.60
C VAL A 326 -8.72 -21.65 -19.04
N LYS A 327 -9.89 -21.67 -19.68
CA LYS A 327 -10.06 -21.27 -21.06
C LYS A 327 -11.04 -20.12 -21.16
N THR A 328 -10.68 -19.15 -21.99
CA THR A 328 -11.64 -18.16 -22.46
C THR A 328 -12.65 -18.85 -23.37
N PRO A 329 -13.97 -18.66 -23.16
CA PRO A 329 -14.98 -19.21 -24.05
C PRO A 329 -14.80 -18.72 -25.50
N ASP A 330 -15.16 -19.57 -26.47
CA ASP A 330 -15.03 -19.25 -27.89
C ASP A 330 -15.75 -17.93 -28.23
N GLY A 331 -15.04 -17.03 -28.90
CA GLY A 331 -15.57 -15.73 -29.33
C GLY A 331 -15.56 -14.62 -28.26
N GLN A 332 -15.05 -14.89 -27.06
CA GLN A 332 -14.86 -13.86 -26.02
C GLN A 332 -13.42 -13.34 -26.01
N ASP A 333 -13.26 -12.08 -25.59
CA ASP A 333 -11.94 -11.47 -25.36
C ASP A 333 -11.31 -12.07 -24.09
N PRO A 334 -10.09 -12.64 -24.16
CA PRO A 334 -9.42 -13.16 -22.98
C PRO A 334 -9.00 -12.08 -21.98
N GLY A 335 -9.07 -10.80 -22.35
CA GLY A 335 -8.88 -9.65 -21.48
C GLY A 335 -7.54 -9.71 -20.76
N ILE A 336 -7.60 -9.72 -19.43
CA ILE A 336 -6.42 -9.76 -18.54
C ILE A 336 -5.99 -11.18 -18.14
N GLY A 337 -6.45 -12.18 -18.88
CA GLY A 337 -6.14 -13.58 -18.65
C GLY A 337 -7.37 -14.34 -18.16
N PRO A 338 -7.65 -15.54 -18.71
CA PRO A 338 -8.77 -16.37 -18.24
C PRO A 338 -8.63 -16.78 -16.77
N GLY A 339 -7.42 -16.67 -16.19
CA GLY A 339 -7.18 -16.88 -14.77
C GLY A 339 -7.73 -15.79 -13.86
N HIS A 340 -7.97 -14.58 -14.37
CA HIS A 340 -8.44 -13.42 -13.60
C HIS A 340 -9.96 -13.45 -13.37
N SER A 341 -10.45 -14.61 -12.91
CA SER A 341 -11.87 -14.87 -12.66
C SER A 341 -12.10 -15.03 -11.15
N GLN A 342 -13.09 -14.31 -10.61
CA GLN A 342 -13.40 -14.36 -9.18
C GLN A 342 -13.87 -15.74 -8.73
N GLU A 343 -14.74 -16.43 -9.48
CA GLU A 343 -15.14 -17.80 -9.11
C GLU A 343 -13.96 -18.77 -9.17
N ASN A 344 -13.03 -18.61 -10.12
CA ASN A 344 -11.81 -19.43 -10.16
C ASN A 344 -10.96 -19.23 -8.88
N TYR A 345 -10.82 -17.98 -8.43
CA TYR A 345 -10.15 -17.67 -7.18
C TYR A 345 -10.92 -18.16 -5.95
N ALA A 346 -12.25 -18.07 -5.93
CA ALA A 346 -13.07 -18.61 -4.86
C ALA A 346 -12.97 -20.13 -4.76
N ALA A 347 -12.94 -20.84 -5.90
CA ALA A 347 -12.68 -22.28 -5.94
C ALA A 347 -11.27 -22.60 -5.41
N GLY A 348 -10.26 -21.81 -5.77
CA GLY A 348 -8.91 -21.91 -5.22
C GLY A 348 -8.87 -21.69 -3.71
N ALA A 349 -9.59 -20.71 -3.19
CA ALA A 349 -9.71 -20.46 -1.75
C ALA A 349 -10.36 -21.63 -1.00
N ALA A 350 -11.32 -22.33 -1.62
CA ALA A 350 -11.88 -23.55 -1.04
C ALA A 350 -10.85 -24.69 -0.95
N LEU A 351 -9.94 -24.80 -1.93
CA LEU A 351 -8.82 -25.74 -1.89
C LEU A 351 -7.80 -25.38 -0.81
N VAL A 352 -7.54 -24.09 -0.59
CA VAL A 352 -6.70 -23.60 0.51
C VAL A 352 -7.26 -24.07 1.85
N THR A 353 -8.55 -23.80 2.11
CA THR A 353 -9.22 -24.19 3.35
C THR A 353 -9.22 -25.70 3.58
N ALA A 354 -9.29 -26.50 2.51
CA ALA A 354 -9.26 -27.96 2.59
C ALA A 354 -7.84 -28.56 2.68
N SER A 355 -6.80 -27.74 2.54
CA SER A 355 -5.42 -28.19 2.52
C SER A 355 -4.92 -28.58 3.91
N HIS A 356 -4.03 -29.57 3.94
CA HIS A 356 -3.31 -29.99 5.15
C HIS A 356 -1.86 -29.47 5.17
N ASP A 357 -1.46 -28.68 4.17
CA ASP A 357 -0.18 -27.99 4.19
C ASP A 357 -0.12 -27.05 5.40
N GLU A 358 1.00 -27.08 6.14
CA GLU A 358 1.14 -26.34 7.40
C GLU A 358 0.96 -24.83 7.22
N SER A 359 1.46 -24.25 6.11
CA SER A 359 1.35 -22.82 5.86
C SER A 359 -0.10 -22.41 5.54
N LEU A 360 -0.82 -23.24 4.77
CA LEU A 360 -2.22 -23.01 4.40
C LEU A 360 -3.16 -23.26 5.58
N ALA A 361 -2.90 -24.28 6.39
CA ALA A 361 -3.65 -24.55 7.61
C ALA A 361 -3.47 -23.42 8.62
N ALA A 362 -2.24 -22.93 8.82
CA ALA A 362 -1.96 -21.80 9.72
C ALA A 362 -2.64 -20.50 9.23
N SER A 363 -2.55 -20.22 7.93
CA SER A 363 -3.18 -19.04 7.32
C SER A 363 -4.71 -19.11 7.41
N THR A 364 -5.30 -20.28 7.16
CA THR A 364 -6.73 -20.53 7.34
C THR A 364 -7.16 -20.34 8.79
N ALA A 365 -6.38 -20.84 9.76
CA ALA A 365 -6.65 -20.63 11.18
C ALA A 365 -6.56 -19.14 11.57
N ALA A 366 -5.61 -18.38 11.02
CA ALA A 366 -5.49 -16.95 11.25
C ALA A 366 -6.72 -16.18 10.72
N PHE A 367 -7.19 -16.50 9.52
CA PHE A 367 -8.43 -15.93 8.98
C PHE A 367 -9.65 -16.25 9.85
N VAL A 368 -9.88 -17.54 10.14
CA VAL A 368 -11.02 -18.02 10.95
C VAL A 368 -10.97 -17.47 12.38
N GLY A 369 -9.78 -17.32 12.95
CA GLY A 369 -9.59 -16.77 14.30
C GLY A 369 -10.14 -15.35 14.46
N VAL A 370 -10.22 -14.59 13.37
CA VAL A 370 -10.78 -13.23 13.37
C VAL A 370 -12.26 -13.26 13.01
N VAL A 371 -12.64 -13.93 11.92
CA VAL A 371 -14.00 -13.87 11.36
C VAL A 371 -15.01 -14.78 12.08
N GLY A 372 -14.54 -15.68 12.93
CA GLY A 372 -15.37 -16.64 13.64
C GLY A 372 -15.84 -17.82 12.77
N VAL A 373 -16.67 -18.68 13.37
CA VAL A 373 -17.18 -19.91 12.74
C VAL A 373 -18.53 -19.75 12.05
N GLY A 374 -19.07 -18.52 12.03
CA GLY A 374 -20.36 -18.19 11.43
C GLY A 374 -21.49 -17.97 12.42
N GLY A 375 -22.58 -17.43 11.90
CA GLY A 375 -23.76 -17.03 12.65
C GLY A 375 -24.36 -15.73 12.11
N VAL A 376 -25.08 -15.03 12.98
CA VAL A 376 -25.73 -13.77 12.63
C VAL A 376 -24.68 -12.69 12.38
N ALA A 377 -24.68 -12.14 11.18
CA ALA A 377 -23.83 -11.04 10.76
C ALA A 377 -24.66 -9.84 10.32
N LYS A 378 -24.19 -8.64 10.65
CA LYS A 378 -24.76 -7.39 10.14
C LYS A 378 -23.93 -6.94 8.96
N VAL A 379 -24.57 -6.80 7.81
CA VAL A 379 -23.92 -6.40 6.57
C VAL A 379 -24.36 -4.98 6.24
N THR A 380 -23.41 -4.09 6.04
CA THR A 380 -23.66 -2.70 5.65
C THR A 380 -22.92 -2.40 4.36
N ARG A 381 -23.64 -1.94 3.33
CA ARG A 381 -23.02 -1.53 2.05
C ARG A 381 -22.86 -0.02 2.00
N PHE A 382 -21.72 0.42 1.51
CA PHE A 382 -21.41 1.82 1.33
C PHE A 382 -20.99 2.07 -0.11
N LYS A 383 -21.57 3.09 -0.73
CA LYS A 383 -21.07 3.63 -1.99
C LYS A 383 -19.97 4.63 -1.68
N LEU A 384 -18.84 4.50 -2.37
CA LEU A 384 -17.77 5.49 -2.33
C LEU A 384 -17.86 6.39 -3.57
N GLU A 385 -17.74 7.69 -3.35
CA GLU A 385 -17.78 8.70 -4.40
C GLU A 385 -16.57 9.63 -4.30
N ARG A 386 -15.69 9.54 -5.28
CA ARG A 386 -14.60 10.47 -5.55
C ARG A 386 -15.17 11.81 -6.00
N ALA A 387 -14.74 12.90 -5.35
CA ALA A 387 -15.15 14.26 -5.66
C ALA A 387 -14.96 14.59 -7.15
N PRO A 388 -15.84 15.39 -7.78
CA PRO A 388 -15.74 15.73 -9.20
C PRO A 388 -14.44 16.49 -9.52
N LEU A 389 -14.05 16.50 -10.80
CA LEU A 389 -12.89 17.28 -11.23
C LEU A 389 -13.10 18.77 -10.95
N PRO A 390 -12.07 19.49 -10.48
CA PRO A 390 -12.14 20.94 -10.34
C PRO A 390 -12.46 21.57 -11.70
N VAL A 391 -13.51 22.40 -11.77
CA VAL A 391 -13.82 23.15 -12.99
C VAL A 391 -12.68 24.15 -13.24
N GLN A 392 -11.87 23.91 -14.27
CA GLN A 392 -10.88 24.90 -14.68
C GLN A 392 -11.61 26.17 -15.18
N PRO A 393 -11.28 27.37 -14.69
CA PRO A 393 -11.77 28.59 -15.32
C PRO A 393 -11.30 28.63 -16.78
N PRO A 394 -12.12 29.14 -17.71
CA PRO A 394 -11.73 29.19 -19.12
C PRO A 394 -10.40 29.93 -19.24
N SER A 395 -9.42 29.28 -19.85
CA SER A 395 -8.13 29.91 -20.14
C SER A 395 -8.40 31.15 -20.98
N PRO A 396 -7.85 32.33 -20.64
CA PRO A 396 -7.96 33.49 -21.51
C PRO A 396 -7.34 33.12 -22.86
N HIS A 397 -8.14 33.13 -23.92
CA HIS A 397 -7.64 32.92 -25.27
C HIS A 397 -6.52 33.94 -25.52
N PRO A 398 -5.29 33.52 -25.88
CA PRO A 398 -4.29 34.46 -26.33
C PRO A 398 -4.86 35.19 -27.55
N PRO A 399 -4.71 36.52 -27.65
CA PRO A 399 -5.19 37.26 -28.80
C PRO A 399 -4.64 36.64 -30.07
N SER A 400 -5.52 36.35 -31.03
CA SER A 400 -5.13 35.78 -32.33
C SER A 400 -3.96 36.58 -32.91
N PRO A 401 -2.87 35.93 -33.36
CA PRO A 401 -1.76 36.65 -33.97
C PRO A 401 -2.27 37.43 -35.19
N PRO A 402 -1.76 38.64 -35.44
CA PRO A 402 -2.23 39.45 -36.56
C PRO A 402 -1.99 38.70 -37.87
N THR A 403 -3.07 38.50 -38.64
CA THR A 403 -3.00 37.88 -39.95
C THR A 403 -2.01 38.64 -40.83
N ILE A 404 -1.18 37.91 -41.58
CA ILE A 404 -0.25 38.41 -42.60
C ILE A 404 -1.04 38.97 -43.81
N GLN A 405 -1.80 40.03 -43.58
CA GLN A 405 -2.39 40.89 -44.60
C GLN A 405 -2.22 42.38 -44.26
N LYS A 406 -1.65 42.73 -43.09
CA LYS A 406 -1.36 44.11 -42.69
C LYS A 406 0.11 44.56 -42.82
N THR A 407 0.98 43.79 -43.48
CA THR A 407 2.37 44.19 -43.78
C THR A 407 2.66 44.42 -45.27
N LYS A 408 1.64 44.46 -46.14
CA LYS A 408 1.78 44.77 -47.59
C LYS A 408 1.02 46.03 -48.05
N GLN A 409 0.96 47.08 -47.21
CA GLN A 409 0.49 48.41 -47.62
C GLN A 409 1.47 49.56 -47.31
N GLY A 410 2.69 49.27 -46.83
CA GLY A 410 3.70 50.30 -46.54
C GLY A 410 4.90 50.34 -47.50
N ALA A 411 5.01 49.42 -48.45
CA ALA A 411 6.12 49.35 -49.40
C ALA A 411 5.62 49.55 -50.84
N ALA A 412 4.88 50.64 -51.06
CA ALA A 412 4.48 51.12 -52.39
C ALA A 412 4.22 52.63 -52.36
N THR A 413 5.24 53.40 -52.02
CA THR A 413 5.40 54.79 -52.49
C THR A 413 6.88 55.12 -52.53
N ARG A 414 7.38 55.24 -53.75
CA ARG A 414 8.53 56.07 -54.10
C ARG A 414 8.13 57.53 -53.99
#